data_AF-A0A2N1WIQ2-F1
#
_entry.id   AF-A0A2N1WIQ2-F1
#
_cell.length_a   1.000
_cell.length_b   1.000
_cell.length_c   1.000
_cell.angle_alpha   90.00
_cell.angle_beta   90.00
_cell.angle_gamma   90.00
#
_symmetry.space_group_name_H-M   'P 1'
#
loop_
_entity.id
_entity.type
_entity.pdbx_description
1 polymer ?
#
loop_
_entity_poly.entity_id
_entity_poly.type
_entity_poly.pdbx_seq_one_letter_code
_entity_poly.pdbx_strand_id
1 'polypeptide(L)' 'MAKHYEVLERAFINGKLCEPGDVVVLEIDSPGSHLKEVKVEARQDKAKPGQKPAAKPDEKPEDNLPDA' A
#
# COMPACT_ATOMS: atom_id res chain seq x y z
N MET A 1 -7.35 -5.03 21.97
CA MET A 1 -8.41 -5.58 21.10
C MET A 1 -8.20 -4.98 19.73
N ALA A 2 -7.84 -5.82 18.76
CA ALA A 2 -7.62 -5.38 17.40
C ALA A 2 -8.93 -4.98 16.75
N LYS A 3 -8.95 -3.75 16.23
CA LYS A 3 -10.08 -3.20 15.51
C LYS A 3 -9.66 -2.92 14.07
N HIS A 4 -10.64 -2.85 13.18
CA HIS A 4 -10.41 -2.56 11.78
C HIS A 4 -10.57 -1.06 11.54
N TYR A 5 -9.63 -0.51 10.80
CA TYR A 5 -9.59 0.89 10.46
C TYR A 5 -9.39 1.05 8.95
N GLU A 6 -10.21 1.89 8.34
CA GLU A 6 -10.03 2.36 6.98
C GLU A 6 -9.04 3.54 6.99
N VAL A 7 -8.06 3.47 6.12
CA VAL A 7 -7.04 4.51 5.93
C VAL A 7 -7.67 5.64 5.11
N LEU A 8 -7.65 6.87 5.63
CA LEU A 8 -8.23 8.02 4.95
C LEU A 8 -7.23 8.76 4.05
N GLU A 9 -5.94 8.60 4.34
CA GLU A 9 -4.84 9.21 3.58
C GLU A 9 -3.60 8.34 3.59
N ARG A 10 -2.71 8.52 2.61
CA ARG A 10 -1.52 7.69 2.44
C ARG A 10 -0.60 7.81 3.67
N ALA A 11 -0.44 6.70 4.39
CA ALA A 11 0.28 6.67 5.66
C ALA A 11 1.19 5.45 5.78
N PHE A 12 2.27 5.57 6.53
CA PHE A 12 3.10 4.42 6.91
C PHE A 12 2.56 3.80 8.19
N ILE A 13 1.97 2.62 8.08
CA ILE A 13 1.33 1.87 9.17
C ILE A 13 2.09 0.55 9.35
N ASN A 14 2.64 0.30 10.52
CA ASN A 14 3.46 -0.90 10.80
C ASN A 14 4.59 -1.12 9.76
N GLY A 15 5.23 -0.03 9.31
CA GLY A 15 6.31 -0.09 8.32
C GLY A 15 5.84 -0.39 6.89
N LYS A 16 4.52 -0.48 6.65
CA LYS A 16 3.93 -0.62 5.32
C LYS A 16 3.28 0.68 4.90
N LEU A 17 3.49 1.06 3.64
CA LEU A 17 2.79 2.18 3.05
C LEU A 17 1.37 1.73 2.68
N CYS A 18 0.38 2.31 3.33
CA CYS A 18 -1.04 2.08 3.07
C CYS A 18 -1.63 3.26 2.30
N GLU A 19 -2.54 2.98 1.38
CA GLU A 19 -3.21 3.99 0.56
C GLU A 19 -4.59 4.35 1.15
N PRO A 20 -5.16 5.52 0.82
CA PRO A 20 -6.54 5.84 1.20
C PRO A 20 -7.52 4.79 0.65
N GLY A 21 -8.35 4.22 1.52
CA GLY A 21 -9.28 3.12 1.24
C GLY A 21 -8.77 1.74 1.65
N ASP A 22 -7.50 1.58 2.05
CA ASP A 22 -7.02 0.33 2.63
C ASP A 22 -7.66 0.08 4.00
N VAL A 23 -7.96 -1.18 4.31
CA VAL A 23 -8.45 -1.59 5.64
C VAL A 23 -7.33 -2.30 6.38
N VAL A 24 -6.91 -1.72 7.49
CA VAL A 24 -5.85 -2.23 8.36
C VAL A 24 -6.40 -2.66 9.71
N VAL A 25 -5.76 -3.66 10.30
CA VAL A 25 -6.11 -4.17 11.62
C VAL A 25 -5.10 -3.63 12.63
N LEU A 26 -5.56 -2.83 13.59
CA LEU A 26 -4.69 -2.14 14.55
C LEU A 26 -5.19 -2.31 15.99
N GLU A 27 -4.25 -2.40 16.92
CA GLU A 27 -4.51 -2.37 18.36
C GLU A 27 -4.09 -1.02 18.92
N ILE A 28 -4.97 -0.04 18.74
CA ILE A 28 -4.77 1.34 19.20
C ILE A 28 -5.95 1.79 20.04
N ASP A 29 -5.69 2.69 20.98
CA ASP A 29 -6.71 3.23 21.89
C ASP A 29 -7.64 4.23 21.18
N SER A 30 -7.09 5.02 20.23
CA SER A 30 -7.86 5.95 19.40
C SER A 30 -7.30 6.02 17.97
N PRO A 31 -8.15 5.91 16.93
CA PRO A 31 -7.75 6.25 15.58
C PRO A 31 -7.54 7.76 15.49
N GLY A 32 -6.35 8.19 15.06
CA GLY A 32 -6.13 9.60 14.72
C GLY A 32 -6.99 10.05 13.54
N SER A 33 -6.86 11.30 13.11
CA SER A 33 -7.66 11.87 11.99
C SER A 33 -7.48 11.16 10.64
N HIS A 34 -6.44 10.33 10.52
CA HIS A 34 -6.06 9.62 9.30
C HIS A 34 -6.68 8.22 9.18
N LEU A 35 -7.40 7.77 10.22
CA LEU A 35 -7.94 6.42 10.34
C LEU A 35 -9.41 6.49 10.74
N LYS A 36 -10.24 5.64 10.14
CA LYS A 36 -11.67 5.55 10.46
C LYS A 36 -11.99 4.15 10.94
N GLU A 37 -12.44 4.02 12.18
CA GLU A 37 -12.87 2.71 12.71
C GLU A 37 -14.06 2.20 11.88
N VAL A 38 -13.89 1.03 11.27
CA VAL A 38 -14.92 0.38 10.45
C VAL A 38 -15.29 -0.95 11.09
N LYS A 39 -16.58 -1.18 11.33
CA LYS A 39 -17.11 -2.50 11.69
C LYS A 39 -17.20 -3.32 10.41
N VAL A 40 -16.22 -4.20 10.19
CA VAL A 40 -16.15 -5.01 8.97
C VAL A 40 -17.03 -6.25 9.10
N GLU A 41 -18.13 -6.29 8.34
CA GLU A 41 -18.50 -7.49 7.59
C GLU A 41 -17.62 -7.51 6.34
N ALA A 42 -16.74 -8.52 6.23
CA ALA A 42 -15.65 -8.55 5.26
C ALA A 42 -16.18 -8.58 3.82
N ARG A 43 -16.24 -7.43 3.15
CA ARG A 43 -16.11 -7.36 1.69
C ARG A 43 -14.68 -6.93 1.37
N GLN A 44 -13.76 -7.87 1.54
CA GLN A 44 -12.48 -7.82 0.87
C GLN A 44 -12.76 -7.88 -0.64
N ASP A 45 -12.68 -6.76 -1.34
CA ASP A 45 -12.44 -6.76 -2.79
C ASP A 45 -11.77 -5.46 -3.20
N LYS A 46 -10.45 -5.42 -3.04
CA LYS A 46 -9.51 -5.21 -4.14
C LYS A 46 -8.11 -5.04 -3.58
N ALA A 47 -7.39 -6.15 -3.59
CA ALA A 47 -5.94 -6.11 -3.71
C ALA A 47 -5.56 -5.14 -4.83
N LYS A 48 -4.82 -4.08 -4.49
CA LYS A 48 -3.89 -3.49 -5.45
C LYS A 48 -2.49 -4.04 -5.14
N PRO A 49 -1.88 -4.78 -6.09
CA PRO A 49 -0.56 -5.36 -5.94
C PRO A 49 0.48 -4.24 -6.03
N GLY A 50 0.91 -3.74 -4.88
CA GLY A 50 1.85 -2.62 -4.78
C GLY A 50 3.27 -3.01 -4.35
N GLN A 51 3.55 -4.29 -4.12
CA GLN A 51 4.93 -4.75 -3.89
C GLN A 51 5.64 -4.88 -5.25
N LYS A 52 6.05 -3.73 -5.81
CA LYS A 52 7.18 -3.70 -6.72
C LYS A 52 8.43 -3.91 -5.84
N PRO A 53 9.20 -5.01 -5.97
CA PRO A 53 10.63 -4.88 -5.79
C PRO A 53 11.06 -3.79 -6.78
N ALA A 54 11.82 -2.82 -6.33
CA ALA A 54 12.33 -1.73 -7.14
C ALA A 54 12.86 -2.27 -8.49
N ALA A 55 12.08 -2.08 -9.56
CA ALA A 55 12.61 -2.03 -10.90
C ALA A 55 13.53 -0.82 -10.89
N LYS A 56 14.84 -1.03 -10.90
CA LYS A 56 15.79 -0.04 -11.39
C LYS A 56 15.52 0.09 -12.90
N PRO A 57 15.09 1.23 -13.43
CA PRO A 57 15.13 1.51 -14.85
C PRO A 57 16.30 2.47 -15.09
N ASP A 58 17.48 1.92 -15.30
CA ASP A 58 18.67 2.63 -15.79
C ASP A 58 19.53 1.51 -16.39
N GLU A 59 19.66 1.36 -17.71
CA GLU A 59 20.28 2.31 -18.63
C GLU A 59 19.90 1.99 -20.09
N LYS A 60 19.34 2.99 -20.79
CA LYS A 60 19.33 3.33 -22.24
C LYS A 60 19.12 2.26 -23.36
N PRO A 61 18.21 2.53 -24.33
CA PRO A 61 18.21 1.89 -25.65
C PRO A 61 19.00 2.74 -26.66
N GLU A 62 20.18 2.30 -27.08
CA GLU A 62 20.89 2.77 -28.28
C GLU A 62 21.49 1.51 -28.92
N ASP A 63 20.82 0.89 -29.89
CA ASP A 63 21.03 1.15 -31.32
C ASP A 63 22.52 1.28 -31.68
N ASN A 64 23.14 0.22 -32.20
CA ASN A 64 23.82 0.21 -33.51
C ASN A 64 24.58 -1.12 -33.77
N LEU A 65 24.01 -1.89 -34.71
CA LEU A 65 24.60 -2.78 -35.73
C LEU A 65 25.50 -3.99 -35.35
N PRO A 66 25.36 -5.12 -36.08
CA PRO A 66 26.25 -6.29 -35.98
C PRO A 66 27.53 -6.09 -36.80
N ASP A 67 28.51 -6.96 -36.54
CA ASP A 67 29.50 -7.57 -37.47
C ASP A 67 30.96 -7.51 -36.95
N ALA A 68 31.48 -8.68 -36.61
CA ALA A 68 32.91 -9.03 -36.58
C ALA A 68 33.07 -10.54 -36.74
#